data_AF-A0A397SKC3-F1
#
_entry.id   AF-A0A397SKC3-F1
#
_cell.length_a   1.000
_cell.length_b   1.000
_cell.length_c   1.000
_cell.angle_alpha   90.00
_cell.angle_beta   90.00
_cell.angle_gamma   90.00
#
_symmetry.space_group_name_H-M   'P 1'
#
loop_
_entity.id
_entity.type
_entity.pdbx_description
1 polymer ?
#
loop_
_entity_poly.entity_id
_entity_poly.type
_entity_poly.pdbx_seq_one_letter_code
_entity_poly.pdbx_strand_id
1 'polypeptide(L)'
;MKHSTVWKEAKIDTNNALTFYLSRTVTRLDELQKMELNNEVDIVAYILVVGEPFISGQRFGKPIKIQTLLVIDNSGQLAQIEIKNISSIYADLFKPKNILILLNLQYRAYDPKYGIYMLSTCDDTEIKRSPREEYTRQAKENLENWIKNNYDLVKKCETTAIKLLFQSTVIKASTFFT
;
A
#
# COMPACT_ATOMS: atom_id res chain seq x y z
N MET A 1 -4.24 4.55 -43.68
CA MET A 1 -5.46 3.80 -43.32
C MET A 1 -5.49 3.66 -41.81
N LYS A 2 -6.48 4.21 -41.11
CA LYS A 2 -6.65 4.02 -39.67
C LYS A 2 -7.41 2.72 -39.45
N HIS A 3 -6.80 1.74 -38.81
CA HIS A 3 -7.52 0.58 -38.29
C HIS A 3 -8.45 1.06 -37.16
N SER A 4 -9.75 0.88 -37.32
CA SER A 4 -10.73 1.15 -36.27
C SER A 4 -10.96 -0.14 -35.48
N THR A 5 -10.53 -0.16 -34.22
CA THR A 5 -10.89 -1.25 -33.30
C THR A 5 -12.32 -1.02 -32.82
N VAL A 6 -13.17 -2.06 -32.90
CA VAL A 6 -14.56 -2.02 -32.44
C VAL A 6 -14.73 -3.05 -31.33
N TRP A 7 -15.13 -2.60 -30.13
CA TRP A 7 -15.40 -3.45 -28.98
C TRP A 7 -16.89 -3.82 -28.94
N LYS A 8 -17.19 -5.08 -28.64
CA LYS A 8 -18.56 -5.58 -28.42
C LYS A 8 -18.58 -6.48 -27.19
N GLU A 9 -19.56 -6.28 -26.32
CA GLU A 9 -19.76 -7.12 -25.15
C GLU A 9 -20.21 -8.53 -25.57
N ALA A 10 -19.62 -9.55 -24.95
CA ALA A 10 -20.01 -10.94 -25.10
C ALA A 10 -20.62 -11.43 -23.79
N LYS A 11 -21.74 -12.16 -23.88
CA LYS A 11 -22.34 -12.79 -22.71
C LYS A 11 -21.43 -13.95 -22.26
N ILE A 12 -21.14 -13.98 -20.97
CA ILE A 12 -20.39 -15.07 -20.34
C ILE A 12 -21.40 -15.95 -19.60
N ASP A 13 -21.28 -17.27 -19.74
CA ASP A 13 -22.01 -18.22 -18.90
C ASP A 13 -21.50 -18.10 -17.45
N THR A 14 -22.38 -17.65 -16.57
CA THR A 14 -22.05 -17.37 -15.16
C THR A 14 -21.61 -18.61 -14.39
N ASN A 15 -21.94 -19.81 -14.86
CA ASN A 15 -21.52 -21.06 -14.23
C ASN A 15 -19.98 -21.25 -14.25
N ASN A 16 -19.30 -20.60 -15.20
CA ASN A 16 -17.84 -20.65 -15.35
C ASN A 16 -17.17 -19.27 -15.16
N ALA A 17 -17.87 -18.26 -14.65
CA ALA A 17 -17.31 -16.91 -14.53
C ALA A 17 -16.02 -16.85 -13.69
N LEU A 18 -15.96 -17.64 -12.60
CA LEU A 18 -14.80 -17.73 -11.71
C LEU A 18 -13.58 -18.40 -12.35
N THR A 19 -13.76 -19.19 -13.42
CA THR A 19 -12.62 -19.75 -14.18
C THR A 19 -11.97 -18.74 -15.12
N PHE A 20 -12.68 -17.66 -15.49
CA PHE A 20 -12.16 -16.65 -16.42
C PHE A 20 -11.72 -15.36 -15.72
N TYR A 21 -12.35 -15.03 -14.59
CA TYR A 21 -12.07 -13.79 -13.89
C TYR A 21 -12.12 -14.01 -12.38
N LEU A 22 -11.01 -13.67 -11.72
CA LEU A 22 -10.95 -13.56 -10.27
C LEU A 22 -11.27 -12.13 -9.88
N SER A 23 -12.39 -11.98 -9.16
CA SER A 23 -12.76 -10.69 -8.59
C SER A 23 -11.68 -10.17 -7.66
N ARG A 24 -11.45 -8.86 -7.70
CA ARG A 24 -10.53 -8.19 -6.79
C ARG A 24 -10.98 -8.32 -5.35
N THR A 25 -10.00 -8.45 -4.46
CA THR A 25 -10.19 -8.54 -3.02
C THR A 25 -9.11 -7.71 -2.32
N VAL A 26 -9.41 -7.25 -1.09
CA VAL A 26 -8.38 -6.60 -0.26
C VAL A 26 -7.46 -7.68 0.29
N THR A 27 -6.18 -7.56 -0.01
CA THR A 27 -5.13 -8.43 0.54
C THR A 27 -4.79 -8.00 1.95
N ARG A 28 -4.77 -8.94 2.90
CA ARG A 28 -4.31 -8.67 4.26
C ARG A 28 -2.78 -8.70 4.31
N LEU A 29 -2.17 -7.92 5.19
CA LEU A 29 -0.71 -7.80 5.28
C LEU A 29 -0.03 -9.12 5.68
N ASP A 30 -0.68 -9.96 6.47
CA ASP A 30 -0.20 -11.32 6.81
C ASP A 30 -0.28 -12.32 5.64
N GLU A 31 -1.00 -12.00 4.58
CA GLU A 31 -1.11 -12.83 3.37
C GLU A 31 0.02 -12.54 2.37
N LEU A 32 0.74 -11.43 2.52
CA LEU A 32 1.86 -11.06 1.65
C LEU A 32 2.99 -12.10 1.65
N GLN A 33 3.12 -12.92 2.70
CA GLN A 33 4.06 -14.05 2.71
C GLN A 33 3.82 -15.06 1.58
N LYS A 34 2.59 -15.13 1.03
CA LYS A 34 2.20 -16.04 -0.04
C LYS A 34 2.28 -15.37 -1.42
N MET A 35 2.59 -14.08 -1.48
CA MET A 35 2.60 -13.31 -2.71
C MET A 35 3.97 -13.35 -3.38
N GLU A 36 3.97 -13.45 -4.70
CA GLU A 36 5.19 -13.31 -5.49
C GLU A 36 5.63 -11.84 -5.56
N LEU A 37 6.94 -11.65 -5.67
CA LEU A 37 7.55 -10.33 -5.76
C LEU A 37 7.06 -9.60 -7.02
N ASN A 38 6.74 -8.32 -6.88
CA ASN A 38 6.09 -7.44 -7.87
C ASN A 38 4.61 -7.72 -8.15
N ASN A 39 3.95 -8.66 -7.47
CA ASN A 39 2.49 -8.79 -7.59
C ASN A 39 1.78 -7.53 -7.11
N GLU A 40 0.67 -7.24 -7.77
CA GLU A 40 -0.22 -6.15 -7.42
C GLU A 40 -1.22 -6.59 -6.35
N VAL A 41 -1.41 -5.74 -5.36
CA VAL A 41 -2.32 -5.96 -4.25
C VAL A 41 -3.13 -4.71 -3.95
N ASP A 42 -4.38 -4.93 -3.57
CA ASP A 42 -5.27 -3.88 -3.06
C ASP A 42 -5.26 -3.97 -1.53
N ILE A 43 -4.94 -2.88 -0.84
CA ILE A 43 -4.76 -2.85 0.62
C ILE A 43 -5.61 -1.73 1.24
N VAL A 44 -6.23 -2.04 2.39
CA VAL A 44 -6.82 -1.04 3.27
C VAL A 44 -6.03 -1.02 4.57
N ALA A 45 -5.40 0.11 4.87
CA ALA A 45 -4.45 0.20 5.98
C ALA A 45 -4.56 1.51 6.75
N TYR A 46 -4.26 1.43 8.04
CA TYR A 46 -4.21 2.54 8.98
C TYR A 46 -2.79 3.07 9.07
N ILE A 47 -2.62 4.38 8.88
CA ILE A 47 -1.32 5.04 8.95
C ILE A 47 -0.91 5.18 10.41
N LEU A 48 0.17 4.52 10.79
CA LEU A 48 0.80 4.70 12.10
C LEU A 48 1.72 5.92 12.08
N VAL A 49 2.61 5.99 11.08
CA VAL A 49 3.63 7.03 10.99
C VAL A 49 3.85 7.41 9.54
N VAL A 50 4.10 8.71 9.32
CA VAL A 50 4.49 9.27 8.03
C VAL A 50 5.96 9.67 8.16
N GLY A 51 6.82 9.12 7.30
CA GLY A 51 8.24 9.47 7.28
C GLY A 51 8.51 10.85 6.70
N GLU A 52 9.74 11.35 6.79
CA GLU A 52 10.12 12.53 6.02
C GLU A 52 10.31 12.14 4.54
N PRO A 53 9.84 12.96 3.58
CA PRO A 53 10.06 12.68 2.18
C PRO A 53 11.54 12.85 1.83
N PHE A 54 12.08 11.93 1.03
CA PHE A 54 13.48 11.97 0.58
C PHE A 54 13.59 11.73 -0.93
N ILE A 55 14.74 12.09 -1.51
CA ILE A 55 15.03 11.81 -2.93
C ILE A 55 15.80 10.49 -2.99
N SER A 56 15.24 9.50 -3.69
CA SER A 56 15.87 8.18 -3.82
C SER A 56 16.80 8.07 -5.04
N GLY A 57 16.77 9.06 -5.94
CA GLY A 57 17.52 9.04 -7.19
C GLY A 57 16.84 9.90 -8.26
N GLN A 58 17.15 9.62 -9.53
CA GLN A 58 16.64 10.36 -10.68
C GLN A 58 16.20 9.40 -11.79
N ARG A 59 15.07 9.69 -12.45
CA ARG A 59 14.59 8.97 -13.64
C ARG A 59 14.32 9.98 -14.75
N PHE A 60 14.94 9.78 -15.91
CA PHE A 60 14.82 10.70 -17.06
C PHE A 60 15.09 12.17 -16.69
N GLY A 61 16.13 12.42 -15.89
CA GLY A 61 16.46 13.78 -15.46
C GLY A 61 15.55 14.36 -14.37
N LYS A 62 14.54 13.62 -13.88
CA LYS A 62 13.63 14.09 -12.81
C LYS A 62 13.90 13.36 -11.49
N PRO A 63 14.04 14.08 -10.35
CA PRO A 63 14.25 13.45 -9.06
C PRO A 63 13.03 12.64 -8.64
N ILE A 64 13.25 11.43 -8.15
CA ILE A 64 12.20 10.57 -7.59
C ILE A 64 12.06 10.91 -6.11
N LYS A 65 10.97 11.60 -5.78
CA LYS A 65 10.60 11.87 -4.40
C LYS A 65 9.85 10.67 -3.83
N ILE A 66 10.27 10.19 -2.67
CA ILE A 66 9.63 9.09 -1.96
C ILE A 66 9.10 9.60 -0.62
N GLN A 67 7.82 9.32 -0.36
CA GLN A 67 7.20 9.43 0.95
C GLN A 67 6.99 8.03 1.50
N THR A 68 7.51 7.78 2.69
CA THR A 68 7.33 6.48 3.36
C THR A 68 6.15 6.57 4.31
N LEU A 69 5.28 5.57 4.30
CA LEU A 69 4.22 5.36 5.28
C LEU A 69 4.51 4.05 6.01
N LEU A 70 4.47 4.06 7.34
CA LEU A 70 4.35 2.84 8.12
C LEU A 70 2.90 2.64 8.50
N VAL A 71 2.38 1.48 8.17
CA VAL A 71 0.96 1.17 8.26
C VAL A 71 0.72 -0.17 8.95
N ILE A 72 -0.52 -0.37 9.36
CA ILE A 72 -1.04 -1.61 9.93
C ILE A 72 -2.42 -1.89 9.35
N ASP A 73 -2.80 -3.16 9.28
CA ASP A 73 -4.15 -3.58 8.93
C ASP A 73 -4.77 -4.40 10.07
N ASN A 74 -5.91 -5.04 9.81
CA ASN A 74 -6.63 -5.83 10.82
C ASN A 74 -5.97 -7.19 11.14
N SER A 75 -4.86 -7.54 10.51
CA SER A 75 -4.02 -8.68 10.91
C SER A 75 -3.06 -8.33 12.04
N GLY A 76 -2.83 -7.03 12.30
CA GLY A 76 -1.82 -6.56 13.24
C GLY A 76 -0.39 -6.56 12.68
N GLN A 77 -0.20 -6.99 11.43
CA GLN A 77 1.08 -6.97 10.75
C GLN A 77 1.46 -5.55 10.29
N LEU A 78 2.74 -5.21 10.43
CA LEU A 78 3.28 -3.94 9.97
C LEU A 78 3.76 -4.03 8.52
N ALA A 79 3.59 -2.93 7.79
CA ALA A 79 4.15 -2.76 6.47
C ALA A 79 4.67 -1.34 6.23
N GLN A 80 5.69 -1.25 5.38
CA GLN A 80 6.21 -0.02 4.81
C GLN A 80 5.65 0.16 3.41
N ILE A 81 5.07 1.32 3.13
CA ILE A 81 4.60 1.70 1.80
C ILE A 81 5.40 2.90 1.31
N GLU A 82 6.11 2.73 0.20
CA GLU A 82 6.82 3.81 -0.48
C GLU A 82 5.94 4.45 -1.57
N ILE A 83 5.51 5.68 -1.32
CA ILE A 83 4.77 6.51 -2.27
C ILE A 83 5.77 7.29 -3.13
N LYS A 84 5.84 6.95 -4.41
CA LYS A 84 6.73 7.60 -5.37
C LYS A 84 6.03 8.78 -6.05
N ASN A 85 6.77 9.86 -6.29
CA ASN A 85 6.34 11.02 -7.07
C ASN A 85 5.03 11.64 -6.59
N ILE A 86 4.94 11.90 -5.28
CA ILE A 86 3.76 12.46 -4.62
C ILE A 86 3.33 13.75 -5.34
N SER A 87 2.13 13.73 -5.91
CA SER A 87 1.46 14.96 -6.34
C SER A 87 1.00 15.74 -5.10
N SER A 88 1.04 17.08 -5.16
CA SER A 88 0.61 17.96 -4.07
C SER A 88 -0.83 17.68 -3.61
N ILE A 89 -1.67 17.13 -4.48
CA ILE A 89 -3.05 16.71 -4.17
C ILE A 89 -3.12 15.64 -3.06
N TYR A 90 -2.04 14.89 -2.84
CA TYR A 90 -1.98 13.81 -1.85
C TYR A 90 -1.38 14.25 -0.52
N ALA A 91 -0.86 15.47 -0.41
CA ALA A 91 -0.22 15.97 0.82
C ALA A 91 -1.16 15.90 2.03
N ASP A 92 -2.46 16.14 1.82
CA ASP A 92 -3.44 16.03 2.89
C ASP A 92 -3.85 14.60 3.23
N LEU A 93 -3.60 13.62 2.36
CA LEU A 93 -3.98 12.22 2.59
C LEU A 93 -3.11 11.56 3.65
N PHE A 94 -1.82 11.84 3.62
CA PHE A 94 -0.81 11.17 4.43
C PHE A 94 -0.70 11.82 5.81
N LYS A 95 -1.67 11.51 6.68
CA LYS A 95 -1.65 11.93 8.09
C LYS A 95 -1.75 10.69 8.97
N PRO A 96 -0.97 10.61 10.06
CA PRO A 96 -1.14 9.56 11.05
C PRO A 96 -2.60 9.46 11.47
N LYS A 97 -3.03 8.23 11.77
CA LYS A 97 -4.40 7.88 12.17
C LYS A 97 -5.46 7.93 11.06
N ASN A 98 -5.08 8.23 9.83
CA ASN A 98 -5.96 8.03 8.69
C ASN A 98 -5.97 6.57 8.23
N ILE A 99 -7.12 6.12 7.73
CA ILE A 99 -7.22 4.90 6.94
C ILE A 99 -7.16 5.26 5.46
N LEU A 100 -6.30 4.58 4.72
CA LEU A 100 -6.19 4.70 3.27
C LEU A 100 -6.60 3.40 2.60
N ILE A 101 -7.20 3.56 1.44
CA ILE A 101 -7.46 2.51 0.46
C ILE A 101 -6.44 2.71 -0.65
N LEU A 102 -5.56 1.74 -0.83
CA LEU A 102 -4.48 1.76 -1.80
C LEU A 102 -4.69 0.61 -2.77
N LEU A 103 -4.96 0.92 -4.04
CA LEU A 103 -5.20 -0.07 -5.08
C LEU A 103 -3.98 -0.18 -5.98
N ASN A 104 -3.69 -1.37 -6.49
CA ASN A 104 -2.55 -1.64 -7.36
C ASN A 104 -1.20 -1.28 -6.71
N LEU A 105 -1.03 -1.61 -5.43
CA LEU A 105 0.30 -1.52 -4.80
C LEU A 105 1.15 -2.70 -5.26
N GLN A 106 2.43 -2.47 -5.51
CA GLN A 106 3.36 -3.55 -5.84
C GLN A 106 4.06 -4.05 -4.58
N TYR A 107 3.95 -5.35 -4.32
CA TYR A 107 4.75 -6.01 -3.30
C TYR A 107 6.23 -6.04 -3.72
N ARG A 108 7.15 -5.62 -2.85
CA ARG A 108 8.58 -5.48 -3.18
C ARG A 108 9.50 -6.42 -2.45
N ALA A 109 9.33 -6.55 -1.14
CA ALA A 109 10.23 -7.33 -0.32
C ALA A 109 9.63 -7.60 1.06
N TYR A 110 10.23 -8.54 1.77
CA TYR A 110 10.08 -8.67 3.22
C TYR A 110 11.43 -8.40 3.87
N ASP A 111 11.47 -7.53 4.86
CA ASP A 111 12.66 -7.29 5.67
C ASP A 111 12.59 -8.18 6.92
N PRO A 112 13.36 -9.29 6.98
CA PRO A 112 13.31 -10.22 8.12
C PRO A 112 13.94 -9.64 9.38
N LYS A 113 14.80 -8.61 9.28
CA LYS A 113 15.43 -7.98 10.45
C LYS A 113 14.41 -7.24 11.30
N TYR A 114 13.44 -6.61 10.64
CA TYR A 114 12.40 -5.81 11.27
C TYR A 114 11.01 -6.47 11.21
N GLY A 115 10.88 -7.57 10.47
CA GLY A 115 9.63 -8.30 10.30
C GLY A 115 8.56 -7.50 9.56
N ILE A 116 8.95 -6.68 8.58
CA ILE A 116 8.04 -5.78 7.86
C ILE A 116 7.98 -6.08 6.37
N TYR A 117 6.78 -6.00 5.80
CA TYR A 117 6.61 -6.06 4.35
C TYR A 117 6.84 -4.69 3.73
N MET A 118 7.45 -4.67 2.55
CA MET A 118 7.71 -3.47 1.79
C MET A 118 6.86 -3.48 0.52
N LEU A 119 6.08 -2.43 0.34
CA LEU A 119 5.27 -2.18 -0.84
C LEU A 119 5.64 -0.82 -1.44
N SER A 120 5.32 -0.63 -2.71
CA SER A 120 5.51 0.67 -3.36
C SER A 120 4.41 0.97 -4.36
N THR A 121 4.18 2.25 -4.61
CA THR A 121 3.30 2.67 -5.70
C THR A 121 3.93 2.39 -7.07
N CYS A 122 3.08 2.15 -8.05
CA CYS A 122 3.36 2.13 -9.48
C CYS A 122 2.56 3.24 -10.18
N ASP A 123 2.67 3.31 -11.52
CA ASP A 123 1.97 4.33 -12.31
C ASP A 123 0.44 4.14 -12.30
N ASP A 124 -0.03 2.92 -12.02
CA ASP A 124 -1.45 2.56 -11.95
C ASP A 124 -2.01 2.58 -10.51
N THR A 125 -1.20 2.95 -9.52
CA THR A 125 -1.65 2.98 -8.12
C THR A 125 -2.70 4.06 -7.88
N GLU A 126 -3.84 3.66 -7.29
CA GLU A 126 -4.87 4.58 -6.83
C GLU A 126 -4.86 4.71 -5.31
N ILE A 127 -4.98 5.93 -4.80
CA ILE A 127 -5.01 6.20 -3.35
C ILE A 127 -6.30 6.97 -3.01
N LYS A 128 -7.12 6.41 -2.13
CA LYS A 128 -8.45 6.93 -1.78
C LYS A 128 -8.64 6.94 -0.25
N ARG A 129 -9.47 7.86 0.26
CA ARG A 129 -9.98 7.81 1.66
C ARG A 129 -11.33 7.14 1.78
N SER A 130 -12.17 7.29 0.76
CA SER A 130 -13.55 6.84 0.76
C SER A 130 -13.70 5.64 -0.17
N PRO A 131 -14.26 4.53 0.33
CA PRO A 131 -14.51 3.36 -0.50
C PRO A 131 -15.61 3.67 -1.50
N ARG A 132 -15.50 3.12 -2.71
CA ARG A 132 -16.56 3.12 -3.72
C ARG A 132 -17.09 1.72 -3.96
N GLU A 133 -16.17 0.76 -3.95
CA GLU A 133 -16.42 -0.65 -4.20
C GLU A 133 -16.79 -1.37 -2.90
N GLU A 134 -17.63 -2.40 -3.01
CA GLU A 134 -18.15 -3.11 -1.83
C GLU A 134 -17.04 -3.76 -0.99
N TYR A 135 -16.07 -4.41 -1.66
CA TYR A 135 -14.98 -5.11 -0.98
C TYR A 135 -14.07 -4.15 -0.21
N THR A 136 -13.85 -2.92 -0.71
CA THR A 136 -13.07 -1.89 0.01
C THR A 136 -13.85 -1.27 1.15
N ARG A 137 -15.18 -1.12 1.00
CA ARG A 137 -16.08 -0.65 2.07
C ARG A 137 -16.06 -1.59 3.26
N GLN A 138 -16.29 -2.88 3.03
CA GLN A 138 -16.26 -3.90 4.07
C GLN A 138 -14.89 -3.99 4.76
N ALA A 139 -13.79 -3.99 4.00
CA ALA A 139 -12.45 -4.02 4.56
C ALA A 139 -12.15 -2.80 5.44
N LYS A 140 -12.60 -1.61 5.03
CA LYS A 140 -12.46 -0.38 5.82
C LYS A 140 -13.25 -0.44 7.12
N GLU A 141 -14.53 -0.83 7.06
CA GLU A 141 -15.38 -0.98 8.25
C GLU A 141 -14.79 -2.00 9.24
N ASN A 142 -14.28 -3.13 8.72
CA ASN A 142 -13.59 -4.13 9.52
C ASN A 142 -12.34 -3.59 10.21
N LEU A 143 -11.51 -2.82 9.49
CA LEU A 143 -10.33 -2.19 10.05
C LEU A 143 -10.68 -1.15 11.12
N GLU A 144 -11.69 -0.30 10.88
CA GLU A 144 -12.17 0.69 11.86
C GLU A 144 -12.62 0.03 13.17
N ASN A 145 -13.39 -1.05 13.06
CA ASN A 145 -13.85 -1.82 14.23
C ASN A 145 -12.69 -2.52 14.94
N TRP A 146 -11.76 -3.10 14.18
CA TRP A 146 -10.59 -3.76 14.73
C TRP A 146 -9.69 -2.79 15.51
N ILE A 147 -9.45 -1.57 15.00
CA ILE A 147 -8.66 -0.54 15.69
C ILE A 147 -9.30 -0.16 17.02
N LYS A 148 -10.62 0.03 17.05
CA LYS A 148 -11.36 0.37 18.28
C LYS A 148 -11.21 -0.73 19.33
N ASN A 149 -11.28 -1.98 18.92
CA ASN A 149 -11.19 -3.15 19.82
C ASN A 149 -9.74 -3.49 20.24
N ASN A 150 -8.73 -2.99 19.52
CA ASN A 150 -7.32 -3.31 19.73
C ASN A 150 -6.46 -2.05 19.97
N TYR A 151 -7.03 -1.02 20.58
CA TYR A 151 -6.39 0.30 20.74
C TYR A 151 -4.98 0.23 21.35
N ASP A 152 -4.78 -0.55 22.41
CA ASP A 152 -3.48 -0.66 23.08
C ASP A 152 -2.43 -1.34 22.20
N LEU A 153 -2.83 -2.32 21.40
CA LEU A 153 -1.96 -2.97 20.43
C LEU A 153 -1.57 -1.98 19.33
N VAL A 154 -2.54 -1.25 18.78
CA VAL A 154 -2.28 -0.23 17.75
C VAL A 154 -1.30 0.83 18.28
N LYS A 155 -1.46 1.29 19.53
CA LYS A 155 -0.56 2.25 20.17
C LYS A 155 0.86 1.69 20.39
N LYS A 156 0.99 0.41 20.74
CA LYS A 156 2.30 -0.27 20.79
C LYS A 156 2.93 -0.33 19.40
N CYS A 157 2.16 -0.70 18.38
CA CYS A 157 2.62 -0.73 16.99
C CYS A 157 3.04 0.67 16.48
N GLU A 158 2.33 1.73 16.86
CA GLU A 158 2.72 3.12 16.57
C GLU A 158 4.10 3.44 17.17
N THR A 159 4.34 3.07 18.42
CA THR A 159 5.64 3.25 19.08
C THR A 159 6.75 2.47 18.36
N THR A 160 6.47 1.24 17.95
CA THR A 160 7.42 0.41 17.17
C THR A 160 7.69 1.04 15.80
N ALA A 161 6.66 1.49 15.09
CA ALA A 161 6.78 2.13 13.79
C ALA A 161 7.64 3.41 13.86
N ILE A 162 7.46 4.24 14.89
CA ILE A 162 8.30 5.42 15.11
C ILE A 162 9.78 5.02 15.22
N LYS A 163 10.10 4.00 16.02
CA LYS A 163 11.47 3.50 16.19
C LYS A 163 12.06 2.96 14.88
N LEU A 164 11.27 2.19 14.12
CA LEU A 164 11.68 1.66 12.82
C LEU A 164 11.99 2.76 11.81
N LEU A 165 11.21 3.85 11.81
CA LEU A 165 11.46 4.99 10.94
C LEU A 165 12.81 5.65 11.24
N PHE A 166 13.13 5.85 12.52
CA PHE A 166 14.43 6.41 12.92
C PHE A 166 15.60 5.49 12.57
N GLN A 167 15.44 4.17 12.72
CA GLN A 167 16.50 3.20 12.42
C GLN A 167 16.72 2.99 10.92
N SER A 168 15.67 3.02 10.11
CA SER A 168 15.74 2.90 8.65
C SER A 168 16.31 4.16 7.98
N THR A 169 16.09 5.35 8.56
CA THR A 169 16.67 6.61 8.08
C THR A 169 18.20 6.63 8.23
N VAL A 170 18.73 6.03 9.30
CA VAL A 170 20.19 5.91 9.52
C VAL A 170 20.86 5.00 8.47
N ILE A 171 20.15 3.99 7.95
CA ILE A 171 20.69 3.05 6.96
C ILE A 171 20.70 3.66 5.55
N LYS A 172 19.68 4.45 5.19
CA LYS A 172 19.65 5.10 3.86
C LYS A 172 20.75 6.15 3.71
N ALA A 173 21.11 6.90 4.77
CA ALA A 173 22.21 7.88 4.71
C ALA A 173 23.61 7.26 4.50
N SER A 174 23.83 6.02 4.95
CA SER A 174 25.12 5.31 4.81
C SER A 174 25.34 4.66 3.43
N THR A 175 24.30 4.52 2.61
CA THR A 175 24.41 3.95 1.25
C THR A 175 24.63 4.99 0.14
N PHE A 176 24.74 6.28 0.47
CA PHE A 176 25.01 7.35 -0.50
C PHE A 176 26.50 7.77 -0.59
N PHE A 177 27.40 7.04 0.09
CA PHE A 177 28.85 7.22 0.00
C PHE A 177 29.56 5.89 -0.27
N THR A 178 29.34 5.31 -1.44
CA THR A 178 30.27 4.36 -2.09
C THR A 178 30.00 4.35 -3.58
#